data_AF-A0A259A4S3-F1
#
_entry.id   AF-A0A259A4S3-F1
#
_cell.length_a   1.000
_cell.length_b   1.000
_cell.length_c   1.000
_cell.angle_alpha   90.00
_cell.angle_beta   90.00
_cell.angle_gamma   90.00
#
_symmetry.space_group_name_H-M   'P 1'
#
loop_
_entity.id
_entity.type
_entity.pdbx_description
1 polymer ?
#
loop_
_entity_poly.entity_id
_entity_poly.type
_entity_poly.pdbx_seq_one_letter_code
_entity_poly.pdbx_strand_id
1 'polypeptide(L)'
;MDGLDRRVDHHVMPINNYIAVTEPLGERADGIIRGRAAVADSRFVVNYFRMTPDRRLLFGGGESYRRSLRPQVMEFVRPFLARIFPQLADGKLDYGWGGTLGITMTRNPFVRRLSPHVLASAGYSGQGVVLAPLFGKILAEAVRGQMGRLDLLERLPVPPFIGGTLLRYPLLVAGLSYYALRDRL
;
A
#
# COMPACT_ATOMS: atom_id res chain seq x y z
N MET A 1 -8.19 -9.03 8.96
CA MET A 1 -7.57 -10.38 8.98
C MET A 1 -6.90 -10.67 10.31
N ASP A 2 -6.58 -9.67 11.15
CA ASP A 2 -6.10 -9.89 12.52
C ASP A 2 -6.96 -10.95 13.23
N GLY A 3 -6.31 -12.02 13.69
CA GLY A 3 -6.93 -13.07 14.51
C GLY A 3 -7.60 -14.20 13.74
N LEU A 4 -7.56 -14.22 12.40
CA LEU A 4 -8.15 -15.30 11.61
C LEU A 4 -7.26 -16.56 11.55
N ASP A 5 -5.97 -16.39 11.24
CA ASP A 5 -4.98 -17.48 11.23
C ASP A 5 -3.59 -16.92 11.60
N ARG A 6 -2.95 -17.51 12.63
CA ARG A 6 -1.66 -17.04 13.15
C ARG A 6 -0.56 -17.07 12.10
N ARG A 7 -0.58 -18.02 11.16
CA ARG A 7 0.42 -18.09 10.09
C ARG A 7 0.30 -16.88 9.17
N VAL A 8 -0.91 -16.41 8.87
CA VAL A 8 -1.08 -15.17 8.09
C VAL A 8 -0.63 -13.96 8.90
N ASP A 9 -1.06 -13.87 10.17
CA ASP A 9 -0.77 -12.73 11.04
C ASP A 9 0.72 -12.51 11.35
N HIS A 10 1.51 -13.59 11.34
CA HIS A 10 2.97 -13.53 11.50
C HIS A 10 3.69 -12.98 10.26
N HIS A 11 3.04 -12.94 9.09
CA HIS A 11 3.66 -12.52 7.84
C HIS A 11 3.06 -11.24 7.26
N VAL A 12 1.81 -10.95 7.60
CA VAL A 12 1.05 -9.82 7.05
C VAL A 12 0.71 -8.84 8.16
N MET A 13 1.03 -7.57 7.93
CA MET A 13 0.80 -6.51 8.88
C MET A 13 -0.06 -5.39 8.26
N PRO A 14 -1.04 -4.88 9.01
CA PRO A 14 -1.84 -3.75 8.56
C PRO A 14 -1.05 -2.43 8.62
N ILE A 15 -1.11 -1.65 7.55
CA ILE A 15 -0.65 -0.25 7.50
C ILE A 15 -1.77 0.60 6.90
N ASN A 16 -2.00 1.79 7.42
CA ASN A 16 -2.92 2.74 6.83
C ASN A 16 -2.18 3.69 5.88
N ASN A 17 -2.72 3.83 4.67
CA ASN A 17 -2.28 4.79 3.66
C ASN A 17 -3.41 5.77 3.37
N TYR A 18 -3.07 6.93 2.83
CA TYR A 18 -3.96 8.06 2.67
C TYR A 18 -3.80 8.70 1.30
N ILE A 19 -4.94 9.06 0.70
CA ILE A 19 -5.00 9.76 -0.58
C ILE A 19 -5.79 11.04 -0.37
N ALA A 20 -5.34 12.10 -1.03
CA ALA A 20 -6.13 13.31 -1.26
C ALA A 20 -6.19 13.62 -2.76
N VAL A 21 -7.27 14.29 -3.16
CA VAL A 21 -7.50 14.68 -4.55
C VAL A 21 -7.83 16.16 -4.59
N THR A 22 -7.15 16.89 -5.47
CA THR A 22 -7.38 18.33 -5.66
C THR A 22 -8.73 18.61 -6.31
N GLU A 23 -9.14 19.87 -6.29
CA GLU A 23 -10.07 20.41 -7.29
C GLU A 23 -9.55 20.20 -8.73
N PRO A 24 -10.42 20.27 -9.76
CA PRO A 24 -9.97 20.25 -11.14
C PRO A 24 -9.00 21.40 -11.40
N LEU A 25 -7.77 21.09 -11.81
CA LEU A 25 -6.71 22.10 -11.95
C LEU A 25 -6.82 22.88 -13.27
N GLY A 26 -7.73 22.51 -14.17
CA GLY A 26 -7.84 23.12 -15.49
C GLY A 26 -6.51 23.03 -16.24
N GLU A 27 -6.09 24.13 -16.87
CA GLU A 27 -4.81 24.21 -17.61
C GLU A 27 -3.58 24.01 -16.69
N ARG A 28 -3.68 24.34 -15.40
CA ARG A 28 -2.56 24.17 -14.44
C ARG A 28 -2.09 22.72 -14.32
N ALA A 29 -2.95 21.74 -14.62
CA ALA A 29 -2.61 20.32 -14.60
C ALA A 29 -1.40 19.97 -15.49
N ASP A 30 -1.21 20.65 -16.62
CA ASP A 30 -0.12 20.33 -17.56
C ASP A 30 1.24 20.75 -17.01
N GLY A 31 1.27 21.69 -16.05
CA GLY A 31 2.45 22.06 -15.27
C GLY A 31 2.73 21.15 -14.07
N ILE A 32 1.88 20.16 -13.79
CA ILE A 32 2.04 19.20 -12.69
C ILE A 32 2.63 17.88 -13.21
N ILE A 33 1.93 17.20 -14.11
CA ILE A 33 2.44 16.01 -14.80
C ILE A 33 2.10 16.12 -16.27
N ARG A 34 3.06 16.62 -17.06
CA ARG A 34 2.92 16.67 -18.50
C ARG A 34 2.76 15.24 -19.04
N GLY A 35 1.69 15.00 -19.80
CA GLY A 35 1.40 13.67 -20.36
C GLY A 35 0.68 12.70 -19.41
N ARG A 36 0.30 13.12 -18.20
CA ARG A 36 -0.59 12.36 -17.28
C ARG A 36 -0.06 10.99 -16.85
N ALA A 37 1.26 10.82 -16.83
CA ALA A 37 1.89 9.61 -16.32
C ALA A 37 1.52 9.35 -14.84
N ALA A 38 1.57 8.09 -14.43
CA ALA A 38 1.59 7.73 -13.02
C ALA A 38 3.03 7.83 -12.52
N VAL A 39 3.22 8.46 -11.36
CA VAL A 39 4.54 8.71 -10.77
C VAL A 39 4.55 8.13 -9.36
N ALA A 40 5.68 7.55 -8.98
CA ALA A 40 6.00 7.16 -7.61
C ALA A 40 7.46 7.54 -7.33
N ASP A 41 7.76 7.93 -6.09
CA ASP A 41 9.14 8.18 -5.67
C ASP A 41 9.85 6.88 -5.22
N SER A 42 11.15 6.99 -4.95
CA SER A 42 12.00 5.88 -4.48
C SER A 42 12.08 5.78 -2.95
N ARG A 43 11.19 6.47 -2.21
CA ARG A 43 11.20 6.47 -0.75
C ARG A 43 10.70 5.15 -0.20
N PHE A 44 11.02 4.86 1.06
CA PHE A 44 10.44 3.69 1.73
C PHE A 44 8.94 3.89 1.99
N VAL A 45 8.56 5.09 2.41
CA VAL A 45 7.16 5.56 2.47
C VAL A 45 6.88 6.30 1.17
N VAL A 46 6.38 5.57 0.19
CA VAL A 46 6.27 6.03 -1.19
C VAL A 46 5.22 7.14 -1.30
N ASN A 47 5.58 8.27 -1.91
CA ASN A 47 4.58 9.18 -2.47
C ASN A 47 4.30 8.75 -3.91
N TYR A 48 3.03 8.63 -4.25
CA TYR A 48 2.59 8.26 -5.59
C TYR A 48 1.45 9.18 -6.02
N PHE A 49 1.45 9.57 -7.29
CA PHE A 49 0.47 10.52 -7.78
C PHE A 49 0.25 10.36 -9.28
N ARG A 50 -0.94 10.75 -9.72
CA ARG A 50 -1.32 10.75 -11.15
C ARG A 50 -2.42 11.76 -11.39
N MET A 51 -2.57 12.15 -12.65
CA MET A 51 -3.74 12.93 -13.08
C MET A 51 -4.95 12.02 -13.27
N THR A 52 -6.11 12.45 -12.79
CA THR A 52 -7.41 11.84 -13.09
C THR A 52 -7.90 12.29 -14.48
N PRO A 53 -8.85 11.57 -15.12
CA PRO A 53 -9.45 11.94 -16.41
C PRO A 53 -10.00 13.38 -16.46
N ASP A 54 -10.54 13.88 -15.35
CA ASP A 54 -11.10 15.23 -15.19
C ASP A 54 -10.08 16.28 -14.68
N ARG A 55 -8.79 16.02 -14.86
CA ARG A 55 -7.68 16.96 -14.60
C ARG A 55 -7.51 17.35 -13.13
N ARG A 56 -7.73 16.43 -12.21
CA ARG A 56 -7.36 16.55 -10.78
C ARG A 56 -6.06 15.81 -10.51
N LEU A 57 -5.28 16.29 -9.55
CA LEU A 57 -4.15 15.53 -9.03
C LEU A 57 -4.67 14.58 -7.95
N LEU A 58 -4.57 13.28 -8.18
CA LEU A 58 -4.69 12.26 -7.13
C LEU A 58 -3.31 12.06 -6.53
N PHE A 59 -3.19 12.27 -5.21
CA PHE A 59 -1.93 12.18 -4.50
C PHE A 59 -2.06 11.25 -3.30
N GLY A 60 -1.30 10.17 -3.30
CA GLY A 60 -1.08 9.30 -2.17
C GLY A 60 0.21 9.67 -1.45
N GLY A 61 0.10 9.94 -0.15
CA GLY A 61 1.24 10.38 0.63
C GLY A 61 0.97 10.27 2.12
N GLY A 62 2.00 9.82 2.84
CA GLY A 62 1.93 9.55 4.26
C GLY A 62 1.36 8.17 4.58
N GLU A 63 1.99 7.49 5.53
CA GLU A 63 1.55 6.21 6.06
C GLU A 63 1.40 6.32 7.58
N SER A 64 0.49 5.54 8.15
CA SER A 64 0.30 5.48 9.59
C SER A 64 0.02 4.07 10.06
N TYR A 65 0.57 3.73 11.22
CA TYR A 65 0.45 2.43 11.89
C TYR A 65 -0.65 2.42 12.95
N ARG A 66 -1.45 3.49 12.99
CA ARG A 66 -2.63 3.53 13.84
C ARG A 66 -3.57 2.42 13.40
N ARG A 67 -4.19 1.74 14.37
CA ARG A 67 -5.19 0.71 14.09
C ARG A 67 -6.42 1.28 13.40
N SER A 68 -6.76 2.54 13.71
CA SER A 68 -7.83 3.30 13.07
C SER A 68 -7.29 4.24 11.99
N LEU A 69 -8.15 4.50 11.00
CA LEU A 69 -7.91 5.55 10.00
C LEU A 69 -7.99 6.93 10.68
N ARG A 70 -7.20 7.87 10.17
CA ARG A 70 -7.29 9.28 10.58
C ARG A 70 -8.57 9.92 10.01
N PRO A 71 -9.32 10.71 10.80
CA PRO A 71 -10.50 11.41 10.30
C PRO A 71 -10.15 12.57 9.35
N GLN A 72 -9.08 13.32 9.64
CA GLN A 72 -8.62 14.48 8.85
C GLN A 72 -7.62 14.07 7.76
N VAL A 73 -8.07 13.26 6.81
CA VAL A 73 -7.18 12.69 5.77
C VAL A 73 -6.53 13.76 4.90
N MET A 74 -7.32 14.72 4.39
CA MET A 74 -6.80 15.74 3.47
C MET A 74 -5.73 16.62 4.13
N GLU A 75 -5.95 17.02 5.38
CA GLU A 75 -4.98 17.79 6.17
C GLU A 75 -3.71 16.99 6.46
N PHE A 76 -3.85 15.69 6.69
CA PHE A 76 -2.71 14.80 6.86
C PHE A 76 -1.86 14.65 5.59
N VAL A 77 -2.49 14.56 4.41
CA VAL A 77 -1.78 14.39 3.13
C VAL A 77 -1.17 15.70 2.63
N ARG A 78 -1.78 16.86 2.94
CA ARG A 78 -1.40 18.19 2.41
C ARG A 78 0.10 18.51 2.54
N PRO A 79 0.79 18.29 3.67
CA PRO A 79 2.22 18.60 3.78
C PRO A 79 3.09 17.78 2.81
N PHE A 80 2.72 16.52 2.54
CA PHE A 80 3.44 15.66 1.61
C PHE A 80 3.25 16.13 0.17
N LEU A 81 2.02 16.51 -0.19
CA LEU A 81 1.69 17.10 -1.47
C LEU A 81 2.44 18.43 -1.67
N ALA A 82 2.36 19.35 -0.71
CA ALA A 82 2.98 20.67 -0.78
C ALA A 82 4.51 20.61 -0.90
N ARG A 83 5.15 19.57 -0.34
CA ARG A 83 6.60 19.35 -0.49
C ARG A 83 7.00 19.03 -1.92
N ILE A 84 6.16 18.33 -2.68
CA ILE A 84 6.43 17.98 -4.10
C ILE A 84 5.91 19.05 -5.05
N PHE A 85 4.74 19.62 -4.73
CA PHE A 85 4.06 20.64 -5.53
C PHE A 85 3.74 21.87 -4.67
N PRO A 86 4.73 22.74 -4.36
CA PRO A 86 4.53 23.94 -3.55
C PRO A 86 3.44 24.86 -4.10
N GLN A 87 3.28 24.91 -5.42
CA GLN A 87 2.25 25.69 -6.11
C GLN A 87 0.80 25.20 -5.86
N LEU A 88 0.64 24.05 -5.17
CA LEU A 88 -0.65 23.49 -4.78
C LEU A 88 -0.85 23.53 -3.25
N ALA A 89 0.07 24.12 -2.47
CA ALA A 89 0.05 24.09 -1.01
C ALA A 89 -1.26 24.62 -0.40
N ASP A 90 -1.79 25.71 -0.95
CA ASP A 90 -3.03 26.37 -0.52
C ASP A 90 -4.25 25.99 -1.38
N GLY A 91 -4.08 25.07 -2.33
CA GLY A 91 -5.14 24.62 -3.22
C GLY A 91 -6.25 23.84 -2.49
N LYS A 92 -7.45 23.85 -3.05
CA LYS A 92 -8.57 23.08 -2.50
C LYS A 92 -8.35 21.58 -2.74
N LEU A 93 -8.62 20.80 -1.70
CA LEU A 93 -8.74 19.35 -1.78
C LEU A 93 -10.24 19.01 -1.72
N ASP A 94 -10.75 18.34 -2.76
CA ASP A 94 -12.17 18.01 -2.86
C ASP A 94 -12.49 16.65 -2.24
N TYR A 95 -11.52 15.74 -2.24
CA TYR A 95 -11.70 14.38 -1.73
C TYR A 95 -10.49 13.92 -0.94
N GLY A 96 -10.73 13.09 0.07
CA GLY A 96 -9.67 12.35 0.75
C GLY A 96 -10.21 11.10 1.41
N TRP A 97 -9.42 10.04 1.38
CA TRP A 97 -9.76 8.77 2.03
C TRP A 97 -8.51 8.05 2.48
N GLY A 98 -8.67 7.23 3.52
CA GLY A 98 -7.65 6.30 3.97
C GLY A 98 -8.03 4.87 3.65
N GLY A 99 -7.04 3.98 3.66
CA GLY A 99 -7.26 2.54 3.51
C GLY A 99 -6.19 1.74 4.22
N THR A 100 -6.56 0.55 4.71
CA THR A 100 -5.65 -0.39 5.34
C THR A 100 -5.11 -1.39 4.33
N LEU A 101 -3.79 -1.52 4.26
CA LEU A 101 -3.07 -2.45 3.40
C LEU A 101 -2.45 -3.56 4.24
N GLY A 102 -2.40 -4.78 3.69
CA GLY A 102 -1.56 -5.83 4.22
C GLY A 102 -0.18 -5.78 3.58
N ILE A 103 0.87 -5.61 4.39
CA ILE A 103 2.26 -5.62 3.94
C ILE A 103 3.03 -6.82 4.48
N THR A 104 4.03 -7.28 3.72
CA THR A 104 4.99 -8.30 4.15
C THR A 104 6.40 -7.71 4.22
N MET A 105 7.34 -8.40 4.87
CA MET A 105 8.72 -7.92 5.00
C MET A 105 9.44 -7.74 3.66
N THR A 106 9.23 -8.67 2.73
CA THR A 106 9.86 -8.69 1.40
C THR A 106 9.03 -7.99 0.33
N ARG A 107 7.86 -7.46 0.68
CA ARG A 107 6.84 -6.92 -0.24
C ARG A 107 6.26 -7.94 -1.24
N ASN A 108 6.66 -9.20 -1.16
CA ASN A 108 6.05 -10.30 -1.91
C ASN A 108 4.69 -10.65 -1.29
N PRO A 109 3.66 -10.99 -2.10
CA PRO A 109 2.39 -11.48 -1.57
C PRO A 109 2.57 -12.80 -0.80
N PHE A 110 1.86 -12.93 0.32
CA PHE A 110 1.77 -14.17 1.08
C PHE A 110 0.70 -15.06 0.46
N VAL A 111 1.11 -16.17 -0.16
CA VAL A 111 0.19 -17.17 -0.74
C VAL A 111 0.51 -18.56 -0.20
N ARG A 112 -0.42 -19.18 0.53
CA ARG A 112 -0.19 -20.50 1.17
C ARG A 112 -1.47 -21.31 1.27
N ARG A 113 -1.35 -22.64 1.18
CA ARG A 113 -2.29 -23.60 1.77
C ARG A 113 -2.21 -23.54 3.30
N LEU A 114 -3.32 -23.19 3.93
CA LEU A 114 -3.48 -23.22 5.38
C LEU A 114 -4.01 -24.59 5.85
N SER A 115 -4.74 -25.30 5.01
CA SER A 115 -5.20 -26.68 5.20
C SER A 115 -5.51 -27.29 3.82
N PRO A 116 -5.90 -28.58 3.71
CA PRO A 116 -6.26 -29.19 2.42
C PRO A 116 -7.33 -28.42 1.62
N HIS A 117 -8.19 -27.66 2.28
CA HIS A 117 -9.31 -26.93 1.64
C HIS A 117 -9.30 -25.42 1.93
N VAL A 118 -8.24 -24.89 2.53
CA VAL A 118 -8.13 -23.45 2.85
C VAL A 118 -6.89 -22.88 2.19
N LEU A 119 -7.11 -21.95 1.26
CA LEU A 119 -6.08 -21.18 0.58
C LEU A 119 -6.09 -19.74 1.10
N ALA A 120 -4.91 -19.20 1.37
CA ALA A 120 -4.74 -17.80 1.73
C ALA A 120 -3.94 -17.07 0.66
N SER A 121 -4.40 -15.87 0.29
CA SER A 121 -3.64 -14.91 -0.49
C SER A 121 -3.82 -13.52 0.12
N ALA A 122 -2.74 -12.97 0.66
CA ALA A 122 -2.74 -11.75 1.46
C ALA A 122 -1.41 -11.00 1.29
N GLY A 123 -1.27 -9.83 1.93
CA GLY A 123 0.04 -9.16 1.99
C GLY A 123 0.54 -8.58 0.67
N TYR A 124 -0.36 -8.19 -0.25
CA TYR A 124 -0.01 -7.67 -1.57
C TYR A 124 0.80 -6.36 -1.56
N SER A 125 1.05 -5.76 -0.40
CA SER A 125 2.04 -4.70 -0.23
C SER A 125 1.87 -3.51 -1.17
N GLY A 126 0.62 -3.11 -1.44
CA GLY A 126 0.27 -2.00 -2.35
C GLY A 126 -0.03 -2.41 -3.79
N GLN A 127 0.22 -3.67 -4.16
CA GLN A 127 0.06 -4.16 -5.54
C GLN A 127 -1.22 -4.97 -5.77
N GLY A 128 -2.15 -4.95 -4.79
CA GLY A 128 -3.34 -5.81 -4.79
C GLY A 128 -4.26 -5.59 -5.98
N VAL A 129 -4.40 -4.35 -6.46
CA VAL A 129 -5.27 -4.05 -7.63
C VAL A 129 -4.78 -4.76 -8.90
N VAL A 130 -3.46 -4.87 -9.07
CA VAL A 130 -2.87 -5.51 -10.25
C VAL A 130 -2.74 -7.03 -10.05
N LEU A 131 -2.32 -7.47 -8.87
CA LEU A 131 -2.00 -8.88 -8.62
C LEU A 131 -3.19 -9.73 -8.20
N ALA A 132 -4.16 -9.19 -7.45
CA ALA A 132 -5.25 -9.98 -6.90
C ALA A 132 -6.13 -10.66 -7.97
N PRO A 133 -6.45 -10.05 -9.13
CA PRO A 133 -7.19 -10.74 -10.18
C PRO A 133 -6.45 -11.97 -10.73
N LEU A 134 -5.14 -11.81 -10.98
CA LEU A 134 -4.28 -12.91 -11.43
C LEU A 134 -4.19 -14.03 -10.39
N PHE A 135 -4.00 -13.65 -9.12
CA PHE A 135 -3.84 -14.60 -8.02
C PHE A 135 -5.17 -15.31 -7.75
N GLY A 136 -6.30 -14.60 -7.82
CA GLY A 136 -7.63 -15.19 -7.74
C GLY A 136 -7.87 -16.24 -8.82
N LYS A 137 -7.43 -15.99 -10.06
CA LYS A 137 -7.46 -17.00 -11.14
C LYS A 137 -6.60 -18.22 -10.79
N ILE A 138 -5.38 -18.02 -10.29
CA ILE A 138 -4.48 -19.11 -9.89
C ILE A 138 -5.08 -19.94 -8.74
N LEU A 139 -5.72 -19.29 -7.76
CA LEU A 139 -6.40 -19.99 -6.67
C LEU A 139 -7.61 -20.79 -7.18
N ALA A 140 -8.39 -20.25 -8.13
CA ALA A 140 -9.50 -20.96 -8.74
C ALA A 140 -9.03 -22.19 -9.55
N GLU A 141 -7.90 -22.07 -10.26
CA GLU A 141 -7.22 -23.18 -10.94
C GLU A 141 -6.81 -24.28 -9.93
N ALA A 142 -6.22 -23.88 -8.79
CA ALA A 142 -5.85 -24.81 -7.73
C ALA A 142 -7.06 -25.55 -7.12
N VAL A 143 -8.19 -24.86 -6.91
CA VAL A 143 -9.45 -25.50 -6.47
C VAL A 143 -9.92 -26.58 -7.46
N ARG A 144 -9.63 -26.40 -8.76
CA ARG A 144 -9.92 -27.39 -9.81
C ARG A 144 -8.84 -28.49 -9.94
N GLY A 145 -7.86 -28.53 -9.05
CA GLY A 145 -6.77 -29.52 -9.07
C GLY A 145 -5.53 -29.11 -9.87
N GLN A 146 -5.48 -27.88 -10.42
CA GLN A 146 -4.34 -27.40 -11.20
C GLN A 146 -3.34 -26.65 -10.30
N MET A 147 -2.45 -27.39 -9.64
CA MET A 147 -1.60 -26.85 -8.57
C MET A 147 -0.34 -26.12 -9.06
N GLY A 148 0.12 -26.35 -10.29
CA GLY A 148 1.46 -25.92 -10.72
C GLY A 148 1.75 -24.42 -10.54
N ARG A 149 0.78 -23.53 -10.81
CA ARG A 149 0.96 -22.08 -10.62
C ARG A 149 0.85 -21.68 -9.15
N LEU A 150 0.01 -22.36 -8.36
CA LEU A 150 -0.05 -22.15 -6.92
C LEU A 150 1.27 -22.54 -6.25
N ASP A 151 1.84 -23.69 -6.62
CA ASP A 151 3.11 -24.16 -6.06
C ASP A 151 4.26 -23.16 -6.29
N LEU A 152 4.24 -22.41 -7.41
CA LEU A 152 5.18 -21.33 -7.66
C LEU A 152 4.95 -20.13 -6.73
N LEU A 153 3.70 -19.73 -6.49
CA LEU A 153 3.38 -18.64 -5.56
C LEU A 153 3.74 -19.00 -4.11
N GLU A 154 3.55 -20.27 -3.71
CA GLU A 154 3.91 -20.74 -2.38
C GLU A 154 5.42 -20.68 -2.10
N ARG A 155 6.25 -20.70 -3.14
CA ARG A 155 7.71 -20.60 -3.02
C ARG A 155 8.22 -19.17 -2.85
N LEU A 156 7.36 -18.16 -2.98
CA LEU A 156 7.77 -16.77 -2.78
C LEU A 156 8.35 -16.58 -1.37
N PRO A 157 9.54 -15.94 -1.24
CA PRO A 157 10.18 -15.71 0.04
C PRO A 157 9.39 -14.63 0.79
N VAL A 158 8.66 -15.08 1.80
CA VAL A 158 7.85 -14.23 2.69
C VAL A 158 8.19 -14.70 4.10
N PRO A 159 9.27 -14.20 4.73
CA PRO A 159 9.61 -14.57 6.09
C PRO A 159 8.62 -13.94 7.08
N PRO A 160 8.40 -14.56 8.26
CA PRO A 160 7.59 -13.96 9.31
C PRO A 160 8.33 -12.76 9.91
N PHE A 161 7.58 -11.82 10.48
CA PHE A 161 8.16 -10.77 11.31
C PHE A 161 8.88 -11.39 12.52
N ILE A 162 10.11 -10.93 12.81
CA ILE A 162 10.90 -11.39 13.96
C ILE A 162 10.06 -11.16 15.24
N GLY A 163 9.94 -12.17 16.10
CA GLY A 163 9.08 -12.15 17.30
C GLY A 163 7.57 -12.14 17.04
N GLY A 164 7.15 -12.48 15.82
CA GLY A 164 5.76 -12.70 15.45
C GLY A 164 4.86 -11.49 15.73
N THR A 165 3.65 -11.75 16.22
CA THR A 165 2.63 -10.70 16.46
C THR A 165 3.06 -9.69 17.54
N LEU A 166 3.93 -10.08 18.48
CA LEU A 166 4.35 -9.23 19.60
C LEU A 166 5.38 -8.18 19.16
N LEU A 167 6.35 -8.56 18.33
CA LEU A 167 7.43 -7.66 17.93
C LEU A 167 7.23 -7.02 16.55
N ARG A 168 6.24 -7.45 15.74
CA ARG A 168 5.98 -6.85 14.42
C ARG A 168 5.80 -5.33 14.46
N TYR A 169 5.07 -4.83 15.46
CA TYR A 169 4.78 -3.40 15.61
C TYR A 169 6.02 -2.58 16.00
N PRO A 170 6.77 -2.90 17.08
CA PRO A 170 7.97 -2.15 17.42
C PRO A 170 9.07 -2.23 16.35
N LEU A 171 9.28 -3.38 15.71
CA LEU A 171 10.28 -3.52 14.64
C LEU A 171 9.95 -2.65 13.42
N LEU A 172 8.67 -2.57 13.08
CA LEU A 172 8.22 -1.70 12.00
C LEU A 172 8.44 -0.23 12.36
N VAL A 173 8.01 0.21 13.54
CA VAL A 173 8.21 1.59 14.01
C VAL A 173 9.69 1.96 13.96
N ALA A 174 10.57 1.04 14.39
CA ALA A 174 12.02 1.23 14.29
C ALA A 174 12.49 1.35 12.84
N GLY A 175 12.09 0.42 11.96
CA GLY A 175 12.47 0.43 10.54
C GLY A 175 12.02 1.71 9.84
N LEU A 176 10.82 2.18 10.11
CA LEU A 176 10.30 3.41 9.51
C LEU A 176 10.90 4.67 10.09
N SER A 177 11.17 4.71 11.39
CA SER A 177 11.88 5.83 11.99
C SER A 177 13.26 5.95 11.38
N TYR A 178 13.92 4.80 11.15
CA TYR A 178 15.19 4.72 10.43
C TYR A 178 15.07 5.23 8.98
N TYR A 179 14.10 4.74 8.21
CA TYR A 179 13.92 5.19 6.82
C TYR A 179 13.45 6.65 6.70
N ALA A 180 12.59 7.12 7.61
CA ALA A 180 12.15 8.50 7.67
C ALA A 180 13.30 9.44 8.05
N LEU A 181 14.24 8.99 8.90
CA LEU A 181 15.47 9.73 9.17
C LEU A 181 16.38 9.75 7.93
N ARG A 182 16.55 8.60 7.27
CA ARG A 182 17.35 8.50 6.04
C ARG A 182 16.78 9.34 4.90
N ASP A 183 15.46 9.45 4.77
CA ASP A 183 14.78 10.28 3.77
C ASP A 183 14.89 11.80 4.05
N ARG A 184 15.39 12.20 5.24
CA ARG A 184 15.66 13.59 5.62
C ARG A 184 17.12 14.01 5.45
N LEU A 185 18.03 13.04 5.34
CA LEU A 185 19.45 13.24 5.05
C LEU A 185 19.65 13.34 3.53
#